data_AF-A0A536M329-F1
#
_entry.id   AF-A0A536M329-F1
#
_cell.length_a   1.000
_cell.length_b   1.000
_cell.length_c   1.000
_cell.angle_alpha   90.00
_cell.angle_beta   90.00
_cell.angle_gamma   90.00
#
_symmetry.space_group_name_H-M   'P 1'
#
loop_
_entity.id
_entity.type
_entity.pdbx_description
1 polymer ?
#
loop_
_entity_poly.entity_id
_entity_poly.type
_entity_poly.pdbx_seq_one_letter_code
_entity_poly.pdbx_strand_id
1 'polypeptide(L)'
;KEAVMKALGTGARGVAWREIEVLPNHRGKPLVYLHGRARERAERIGLDDLDISMSHSRAFAVAFVVGRSRDLEPDRGAWRDKFAGILRERGLLDA
;
A
#
# COMPACT_ATOMS: atom_id res chain seq x y z
N LYS A 1 9.48 3.00 0.22
CA LYS A 1 8.67 3.27 -1.01
C LYS A 1 7.80 2.09 -1.40
N GLU A 2 8.30 0.85 -1.34
CA GLU A 2 7.46 -0.34 -1.61
C GLU A 2 6.21 -0.44 -0.73
N ALA A 3 6.32 -0.10 0.56
CA ALA A 3 5.16 -0.04 1.46
C ALA A 3 4.07 0.93 0.95
N VAL A 4 4.46 2.06 0.35
CA VAL A 4 3.53 3.02 -0.27
C VAL A 4 2.89 2.40 -1.52
N MET A 5 3.67 1.73 -2.37
CA MET A 5 3.12 1.03 -3.55
C MET A 5 2.10 -0.05 -3.18
N LYS A 6 2.33 -0.76 -2.06
CA LYS A 6 1.40 -1.74 -1.53
C LYS A 6 0.13 -1.07 -1.01
N ALA A 7 0.26 0.05 -0.30
CA ALA A 7 -0.90 0.84 0.14
C ALA A 7 -1.74 1.38 -1.03
N LEU A 8 -1.10 1.69 -2.17
CA LEU A 8 -1.79 2.08 -3.41
C LEU A 8 -2.47 0.89 -4.15
N GLY A 9 -2.30 -0.34 -3.65
CA GLY A 9 -2.85 -1.56 -4.27
C GLY A 9 -2.19 -1.94 -5.59
N THR A 10 -1.02 -1.38 -5.92
CA THR A 10 -0.32 -1.67 -7.18
C THR A 10 0.82 -2.68 -6.97
N GLY A 11 1.40 -2.68 -5.77
CA GLY A 11 2.69 -3.36 -5.54
C GLY A 11 3.77 -2.79 -6.45
N ALA A 12 4.83 -3.56 -6.72
CA ALA A 12 5.95 -3.12 -7.56
C ALA A 12 5.60 -2.94 -9.05
N ARG A 13 4.37 -3.24 -9.46
CA ARG A 13 3.88 -3.12 -10.85
C ARG A 13 2.89 -1.96 -10.92
N GLY A 14 2.97 -1.12 -11.94
CA GLY A 14 1.98 -0.06 -12.20
C GLY A 14 2.35 1.35 -11.73
N VAL A 15 3.22 1.50 -10.73
CA VAL A 15 3.75 2.80 -10.28
C VAL A 15 5.27 2.72 -10.18
N ALA A 16 5.98 3.69 -10.74
CA ALA A 16 7.43 3.75 -10.66
C ALA A 16 7.87 4.28 -9.29
N TRP A 17 8.93 3.72 -8.70
CA TRP A 17 9.42 4.16 -7.39
C TRP A 17 9.86 5.64 -7.35
N ARG A 18 10.20 6.22 -8.51
CA ARG A 18 10.54 7.64 -8.67
C ARG A 18 9.32 8.56 -8.56
N GLU A 19 8.12 8.02 -8.73
CA GLU A 19 6.85 8.74 -8.55
C GLU A 19 6.41 8.81 -7.07
N ILE A 20 7.20 8.23 -6.16
CA ILE A 20 6.98 8.26 -4.72
C ILE A 20 8.18 8.95 -4.08
N GLU A 21 7.96 10.05 -3.40
CA GLU A 21 8.98 10.83 -2.70
C GLU A 21 8.73 10.78 -1.19
N VAL A 22 9.82 10.69 -0.41
CA VAL A 22 9.76 10.68 1.05
C VAL A 22 10.72 11.73 1.56
N LEU A 23 10.18 12.78 2.19
CA LEU A 23 10.97 13.88 2.76
C LEU A 23 10.65 14.03 4.24
N PRO A 24 11.62 14.37 5.09
CA PRO A 24 11.34 14.71 6.47
C PRO A 24 10.67 16.10 6.58
N ASN A 25 9.79 16.26 7.55
CA ASN A 25 9.39 17.60 8.00
C ASN A 25 10.48 18.22 8.91
N HIS A 26 10.24 19.43 9.41
CA HIS A 26 11.17 20.16 10.29
C HIS A 26 11.54 19.42 11.60
N ARG A 27 10.78 18.40 12.00
CA ARG A 27 11.06 17.54 13.17
C ARG A 27 11.59 16.15 12.79
N GLY A 28 11.86 15.90 11.52
CA GLY A 28 12.31 14.59 11.03
C GLY A 28 11.21 13.57 10.78
N LYS A 29 9.92 13.90 11.00
CA LYS A 29 8.82 12.98 10.65
C LYS A 29 8.82 12.79 9.12
N PRO A 30 8.89 11.55 8.60
CA PRO A 30 8.80 11.31 7.17
C PRO A 30 7.40 11.61 6.64
N LEU A 31 7.33 12.29 5.52
CA LEU A 31 6.12 12.63 4.77
C LEU A 31 6.20 12.02 3.37
N VAL A 32 5.07 11.60 2.81
CA VAL A 32 5.00 11.00 1.47
C VAL A 32 4.40 11.99 0.48
N TYR A 33 5.06 12.14 -0.66
CA TYR A 33 4.58 12.92 -1.79
C TYR A 33 4.45 11.99 -3.00
N LEU A 34 3.28 12.04 -3.65
CA LEU A 34 2.97 11.21 -4.80
C LEU A 34 2.94 12.06 -6.07
N HIS A 35 3.54 11.54 -7.13
CA HIS A 35 3.66 12.20 -8.43
C HIS A 35 3.16 11.27 -9.55
N GLY A 36 2.90 11.81 -10.73
CA GLY A 36 2.54 11.04 -11.93
C GLY A 36 1.48 9.96 -11.67
N ARG A 37 1.76 8.72 -12.11
CA ARG A 37 0.82 7.60 -11.95
C ARG A 37 0.55 7.22 -10.50
N ALA A 38 1.48 7.50 -9.57
CA ALA A 38 1.25 7.24 -8.14
C ALA A 38 0.12 8.11 -7.61
N ARG A 39 0.14 9.40 -7.99
CA ARG A 39 -0.89 10.37 -7.62
C ARG A 39 -2.22 10.03 -8.29
N GLU A 40 -2.22 9.77 -9.59
CA GLU A 40 -3.43 9.38 -10.33
C GLU A 40 -4.09 8.12 -9.73
N ARG A 41 -3.28 7.15 -9.29
CA ARG A 41 -3.78 5.95 -8.62
C ARG A 41 -4.40 6.30 -7.27
N ALA A 42 -3.74 7.12 -6.45
CA ALA A 42 -4.26 7.55 -5.15
C ALA A 42 -5.62 8.25 -5.30
N GLU A 43 -5.74 9.16 -6.28
CA GLU A 43 -6.99 9.84 -6.61
C GLU A 43 -8.09 8.85 -7.03
N ARG A 44 -7.76 7.86 -7.88
CA ARG A 44 -8.71 6.84 -8.37
C ARG A 44 -9.27 5.92 -7.28
N ILE A 45 -8.51 5.70 -6.20
CA ILE A 45 -8.95 4.89 -5.06
C ILE A 45 -9.41 5.74 -3.88
N GLY A 46 -9.63 7.05 -4.10
CA GLY A 46 -10.06 7.98 -3.07
C GLY A 46 -9.14 8.04 -1.85
N LEU A 47 -7.83 7.84 -2.03
CA LEU A 47 -6.84 7.88 -0.94
C LEU A 47 -6.51 9.34 -0.58
N ASP A 48 -6.94 9.75 0.60
CA ASP A 48 -6.85 11.16 1.04
C ASP A 48 -5.65 11.44 1.93
N ASP A 49 -5.34 10.52 2.84
CA ASP A 49 -4.26 10.66 3.81
C ASP A 49 -3.35 9.45 3.75
N LEU A 50 -2.04 9.69 3.94
CA LEU A 50 -1.02 8.65 3.93
C LEU A 50 0.06 8.99 4.96
N ASP A 51 0.13 8.19 6.02
CA ASP A 51 1.18 8.29 7.04
C ASP A 51 2.19 7.14 6.88
N ILE A 52 3.45 7.45 7.14
CA ILE A 52 4.55 6.48 7.08
C ILE A 52 5.37 6.53 8.36
N SER A 53 5.78 5.35 8.83
CA SER A 53 6.84 5.18 9.82
C SER A 53 7.92 4.27 9.25
N MET A 54 9.18 4.58 9.51
CA MET A 54 10.31 3.83 9.00
C MET A 54 11.35 3.61 10.09
N SER A 55 11.96 2.44 10.09
CA SER A 55 13.11 2.12 10.93
C SER A 55 14.13 1.35 10.09
N HIS A 56 15.40 1.53 10.40
CA HIS A 56 16.45 0.77 9.73
C HIS A 56 17.53 0.36 10.73
N SER A 57 18.20 -0.75 10.41
CA SER A 57 19.41 -1.23 11.05
C SER A 57 20.46 -1.52 9.99
N ARG A 58 21.57 -2.15 10.36
CA ARG A 58 22.57 -2.61 9.39
C ARG A 58 22.03 -3.71 8.47
N ALA A 59 21.16 -4.57 8.99
CA ALA A 59 20.72 -5.77 8.28
C ALA A 59 19.36 -5.59 7.60
N PHE A 60 18.53 -4.68 8.08
CA PHE A 60 17.14 -4.56 7.63
C PHE A 60 16.68 -3.11 7.53
N ALA A 61 15.72 -2.87 6.66
CA ALA A 61 14.92 -1.65 6.62
C ALA A 61 13.44 -2.05 6.62
N VAL A 62 12.66 -1.39 7.45
CA VAL A 62 11.21 -1.60 7.56
C VAL A 62 10.49 -0.28 7.38
N ALA A 63 9.37 -0.31 6.67
CA ALA A 63 8.46 0.81 6.54
C ALA A 63 7.03 0.32 6.71
N PHE A 64 6.25 1.03 7.53
CA PHE A 64 4.84 0.81 7.72
C PHE A 64 4.08 2.02 7.17
N VAL A 65 3.06 1.76 6.37
CA VAL A 65 2.25 2.79 5.72
C VAL A 65 0.79 2.52 6.04
N VAL A 66 0.11 3.57 6.50
CA VAL A 66 -1.35 3.57 6.66
C VAL A 66 -1.93 4.64 5.76
N GLY A 67 -3.11 4.35 5.20
CA GLY A 67 -3.80 5.28 4.34
C GLY A 67 -5.29 5.28 4.61
N ARG A 68 -5.91 6.45 4.53
CA ARG A 68 -7.37 6.61 4.62
C ARG A 68 -7.92 6.74 3.20
N SER A 69 -8.74 5.78 2.80
CA SER A 69 -9.41 5.78 1.51
C SER A 69 -10.93 5.93 1.68
N ARG A 70 -11.54 6.74 0.82
CA ARG A 70 -13.00 6.95 0.72
C ARG A 70 -13.68 5.86 -0.09
N ASP A 71 -12.95 5.23 -1.01
CA ASP A 71 -13.47 4.15 -1.84
C ASP A 71 -13.06 2.81 -1.22
N LEU A 72 -14.02 2.12 -0.62
CA LEU A 72 -13.80 0.72 -0.25
C LEU A 72 -13.51 -0.06 -1.54
N GLU A 73 -12.32 -0.65 -1.63
CA GLU A 73 -11.99 -1.68 -2.64
C GLU A 73 -13.19 -2.62 -2.83
N PRO A 74 -13.47 -3.06 -4.09
CA PRO A 74 -14.65 -3.85 -4.42
C PRO A 74 -14.79 -5.05 -3.47
N ASP A 75 -16.02 -5.22 -2.98
CA ASP A 75 -16.49 -6.20 -1.99
C ASP A 75 -15.39 -7.14 -1.44
N ARG A 76 -14.73 -6.66 -0.37
CA ARG A 76 -13.72 -7.45 0.36
C ARG A 76 -14.28 -8.78 0.86
N GLY A 77 -15.59 -8.85 1.12
CA GLY A 77 -16.28 -10.08 1.50
C GLY A 77 -16.26 -11.08 0.35
N ALA A 78 -16.75 -10.67 -0.83
CA ALA A 78 -16.73 -11.51 -2.02
C ALA A 78 -15.32 -11.98 -2.41
N TRP A 79 -14.31 -11.11 -2.33
CA TRP A 79 -12.93 -11.53 -2.60
C TRP A 79 -12.41 -12.51 -1.54
N ARG A 80 -12.71 -12.29 -0.26
CA ARG A 80 -12.33 -13.20 0.83
C ARG A 80 -12.95 -14.57 0.62
N ASP A 81 -14.22 -14.64 0.26
CA ASP A 81 -14.93 -15.90 0.03
C ASP A 81 -14.36 -16.64 -1.19
N LYS A 82 -14.13 -15.92 -2.29
CA LYS A 82 -13.48 -16.46 -3.48
C LYS A 82 -12.08 -16.99 -3.17
N PHE A 83 -11.27 -16.23 -2.42
CA PHE A 83 -9.92 -16.63 -2.07
C PHE A 83 -9.91 -17.83 -1.14
N ALA A 84 -10.83 -17.90 -0.16
CA ALA A 84 -11.01 -19.07 0.68
C ALA A 84 -11.39 -20.31 -0.15
N GLY A 85 -12.26 -20.16 -1.16
CA GLY A 85 -12.56 -21.23 -2.12
C GLY A 85 -11.31 -21.73 -2.85
N ILE A 86 -10.50 -20.83 -3.40
CA ILE A 86 -9.24 -21.17 -4.07
C ILE A 86 -8.28 -21.92 -3.14
N LEU A 87 -8.18 -21.52 -1.87
CA LEU A 87 -7.31 -22.19 -0.92
C LEU A 87 -7.83 -23.57 -0.53
N ARG A 88 -9.15 -23.76 -0.39
CA ARG A 88 -9.77 -25.08 -0.18
C ARG A 88 -9.55 -26.01 -1.38
N GLU A 89 -9.75 -25.53 -2.61
CA GLU A 89 -9.47 -26.29 -3.84
C GLU A 89 -8.01 -26.76 -3.93
N ARG A 90 -7.10 -26.02 -3.31
CA ARG A 90 -5.67 -26.35 -3.25
C ARG A 90 -5.27 -27.18 -2.02
N GLY A 91 -6.21 -27.52 -1.14
CA GLY A 91 -5.94 -28.23 0.11
C GLY A 91 -5.07 -27.43 1.10
N LEU A 92 -5.06 -26.10 0.99
CA LEU A 92 -4.30 -25.18 1.85
C LEU A 92 -5.14 -24.60 2.99
N LEU A 93 -6.43 -24.94 3.02
CA LEU A 93 -7.37 -24.56 4.05
C LEU A 93 -8.27 -25.76 4.32
N ASP A 94 -8.24 -26.23 5.57
CA ASP A 94 -9.13 -27.30 6.02
C ASP A 94 -10.58 -26.79 6.08
N ALA A 95 -11.53 -27.71 5.87
CA ALA A 95 -12.96 -27.43 5.84
C ALA A 95 -13.50 -26.94 7.19
#